data_AF-A0A5C6GQE1-F1
#
_entry.id   AF-A0A5C6GQE1-F1
#
_cell.length_a   1.000
_cell.length_b   1.000
_cell.length_c   1.000
_cell.angle_alpha   90.00
_cell.angle_beta   90.00
_cell.angle_gamma   90.00
#
_symmetry.space_group_name_H-M   'P 1'
#
loop_
_entity.id
_entity.type
_entity.pdbx_description
1 polymer ?
#
loop_
_entity_poly.entity_id
_entity_poly.type
_entity_poly.pdbx_seq_one_letter_code
_entity_poly.pdbx_strand_id
1 'polypeptide(L)'
;MLAATSPLFLQRSAVNQARCQLSPFGIGNVDFNEGRKESKYGYPIVKLSKLVKPITLQELTSRWGVKAPMGWSYVKKDMWLDRWGLDDERSDKVEQILG
;
A
#
# COMPACT_ATOMS: atom_id res chain seq x y z
N MET A 1 2.62 -16.48 16.90
CA MET A 1 1.77 -15.30 16.61
C MET A 1 2.68 -14.11 16.45
N LEU A 2 2.78 -13.52 15.25
CA LEU A 2 3.48 -12.27 15.01
C LEU A 2 2.44 -11.27 14.49
N ALA A 3 2.21 -10.21 15.26
CA ALA A 3 1.31 -9.12 14.92
C ALA A 3 1.94 -8.29 13.79
N ALA A 4 1.26 -8.22 12.63
CA ALA A 4 1.72 -7.43 11.49
C ALA A 4 1.32 -5.96 11.69
N THR A 5 2.19 -5.17 12.32
CA THR A 5 2.19 -3.70 12.23
C THR A 5 2.99 -3.30 11.00
N SER A 6 2.34 -3.13 9.85
CA SER A 6 2.98 -2.53 8.66
C SER A 6 2.51 -1.08 8.48
N PRO A 7 3.38 -0.06 8.66
CA PRO A 7 3.03 1.37 8.56
C PRO A 7 3.06 1.93 7.13
N LEU A 8 3.01 1.05 6.12
CA LEU A 8 3.23 1.41 4.71
C LEU A 8 1.91 1.41 3.95
N PHE A 9 1.66 2.46 3.18
CA PHE A 9 0.51 2.58 2.30
C PHE A 9 0.96 2.64 0.85
N LEU A 10 0.23 1.92 -0.01
CA LEU A 10 0.66 1.59 -1.36
C LEU A 10 -0.28 2.20 -2.41
N GLN A 11 0.25 3.07 -3.26
CA GLN A 11 -0.47 3.48 -4.48
C GLN A 11 -0.05 2.56 -5.63
N ARG A 12 -1.02 1.86 -6.23
CA ARG A 12 -0.82 0.90 -7.34
C ARG A 12 -1.50 1.35 -8.62
N SER A 13 -0.87 1.08 -9.75
CA SER A 13 -1.49 1.14 -11.09
C SER A 13 -1.46 -0.25 -11.72
N ALA A 14 -2.54 -0.73 -12.34
CA ALA A 14 -2.48 -2.03 -13.02
C ALA A 14 -1.74 -1.87 -14.36
N VAL A 15 -0.68 -2.66 -14.57
CA VAL A 15 0.02 -2.73 -15.86
C VAL A 15 -0.04 -4.16 -16.39
N ASN A 16 -0.26 -4.30 -17.69
CA ASN A 16 -0.21 -5.60 -18.36
C ASN A 16 1.26 -5.95 -18.67
N GLN A 17 1.62 -7.22 -18.51
CA GLN A 17 2.93 -7.81 -18.77
C GLN A 17 3.49 -7.48 -20.17
N ALA A 18 2.61 -7.31 -21.17
CA ALA A 18 3.01 -6.92 -22.52
C ALA A 18 3.46 -5.45 -22.67
N ARG A 19 3.33 -4.62 -21.63
CA ARG A 19 3.49 -3.15 -21.74
C ARG A 19 4.39 -2.52 -20.68
N CYS A 20 4.85 -3.25 -19.67
CA CYS A 20 5.65 -2.64 -18.60
C CYS A 20 6.54 -3.67 -17.91
N GLN A 21 7.85 -3.41 -17.94
CA GLN A 21 8.84 -4.10 -17.11
C GLN A 21 8.79 -3.46 -15.71
N LEU A 22 8.52 -4.26 -14.68
CA LEU A 22 8.59 -3.79 -13.30
C LEU A 22 10.06 -3.66 -12.89
N SER A 23 10.32 -2.86 -11.86
CA SER A 23 11.62 -2.89 -11.17
C SER A 23 11.97 -4.34 -10.76
N PRO A 24 13.21 -4.82 -10.96
CA PRO A 24 13.60 -6.17 -10.52
C PRO A 24 13.55 -6.30 -8.99
N PHE A 25 13.54 -5.17 -8.26
CA PHE A 25 13.38 -5.12 -6.82
C PHE A 25 11.90 -5.34 -6.46
N GLY A 26 11.62 -6.47 -5.80
CA GLY A 26 10.27 -6.85 -5.37
C GLY A 26 10.03 -8.35 -5.55
N ILE A 27 9.34 -8.97 -4.60
CA ILE A 27 9.09 -10.42 -4.63
C ILE A 27 8.25 -10.76 -5.86
N GLY A 28 8.80 -11.61 -6.73
CA GLY A 28 8.12 -12.10 -7.93
C GLY A 28 8.14 -11.14 -9.13
N ASN A 29 8.82 -9.99 -9.05
CA ASN A 29 8.92 -9.06 -10.19
C ASN A 29 9.78 -9.63 -11.32
N VAL A 30 10.89 -10.32 -10.98
CA VAL A 30 11.73 -11.00 -11.98
C VAL A 30 10.93 -12.05 -12.75
N ASP A 31 10.23 -12.94 -12.03
CA ASP A 31 9.38 -13.95 -12.65
C ASP A 31 8.21 -13.35 -13.44
N PHE A 32 7.67 -12.22 -13.00
CA PHE A 32 6.65 -11.48 -13.75
C PHE A 32 7.22 -10.90 -15.05
N ASN A 33 8.38 -10.26 -14.99
CA ASN A 33 9.03 -9.67 -16.17
C ASN A 33 9.45 -10.72 -17.20
N GLU A 34 9.79 -11.93 -16.74
CA GLU A 34 10.19 -13.06 -17.58
C GLU A 34 9.01 -13.90 -18.10
N GLY A 35 7.76 -13.51 -17.85
CA GLY A 35 6.61 -14.27 -18.35
C GLY A 35 6.28 -15.54 -17.55
N ARG A 36 6.97 -15.79 -16.43
CA ARG A 36 6.84 -17.04 -15.64
C ARG A 36 5.69 -17.04 -14.64
N LYS A 37 5.09 -15.87 -14.37
CA LYS A 37 3.93 -15.73 -13.50
C LYS A 37 2.62 -16.01 -14.27
N GLU A 38 1.71 -16.76 -13.65
CA GLU A 38 0.30 -16.87 -14.13
C GLU A 38 -0.45 -15.54 -14.05
N SER A 39 0.02 -14.61 -13.22
CA SER A 39 -0.60 -13.30 -13.02
C SER A 39 -0.49 -12.45 -14.29
N LYS A 40 -1.64 -12.04 -14.84
CA LYS A 40 -1.72 -11.19 -16.06
C LYS A 40 -1.36 -9.72 -15.81
N TYR A 41 -1.33 -9.28 -14.56
CA TYR A 41 -1.15 -7.88 -14.18
C TYR A 41 -0.06 -7.70 -13.13
N GLY A 42 0.76 -6.69 -13.35
CA GLY A 42 1.72 -6.15 -12.39
C GLY A 42 1.16 -4.88 -11.77
N TYR A 43 1.62 -4.56 -10.56
CA TYR A 43 1.21 -3.36 -9.83
C TYR A 43 2.45 -2.58 -9.43
N PRO A 44 3.02 -1.73 -10.31
CA PRO A 44 4.18 -0.94 -9.97
C PRO A 44 3.80 0.01 -8.84
N ILE A 45 4.67 0.06 -7.83
CA ILE A 45 4.58 1.02 -6.75
C ILE A 45 5.21 2.31 -7.27
N VAL A 46 4.38 3.25 -7.66
CA VAL A 46 4.83 4.55 -8.19
C VAL A 46 5.21 5.53 -7.09
N LYS A 47 4.56 5.39 -5.92
CA LYS A 47 4.73 6.27 -4.76
C LYS A 47 4.55 5.45 -3.50
N LEU A 48 5.48 5.58 -2.57
CA LEU A 48 5.44 4.96 -1.25
C LEU A 48 5.57 6.03 -0.19
N SER A 49 4.61 6.08 0.72
CA SER A 49 4.65 6.96 1.89
C SER A 49 4.45 6.13 3.16
N LYS A 50 5.17 6.51 4.21
CA LYS A 50 5.08 5.91 5.54
C LYS A 50 4.26 6.81 6.44
N LEU A 51 3.34 6.25 7.22
CA LEU A 51 2.61 7.01 8.22
C LEU A 51 3.55 7.44 9.36
N VAL A 52 3.58 8.73 9.70
CA VAL A 52 4.28 9.25 10.89
C VAL A 52 3.73 8.59 12.15
N LYS A 53 2.40 8.42 12.21
CA LYS A 53 1.70 7.68 13.26
C LYS A 53 1.16 6.36 12.70
N PRO A 54 1.80 5.21 12.99
CA PRO A 54 1.29 3.90 12.59
C PRO A 54 -0.10 3.62 13.15
N ILE A 55 -0.85 2.77 12.44
CA ILE A 55 -2.17 2.29 12.87
C ILE A 55 -1.99 0.87 13.38
N THR A 56 -2.38 0.62 14.63
CA THR A 56 -2.38 -0.73 15.19
C THR A 56 -3.65 -1.47 14.81
N LEU A 57 -3.64 -2.81 14.86
CA LEU A 57 -4.84 -3.61 14.60
C LEU A 57 -5.98 -3.30 15.60
N GLN A 58 -5.61 -3.07 16.86
CA GLN A 58 -6.57 -2.68 17.90
C GLN A 58 -7.24 -1.35 17.53
N GLU A 59 -6.46 -0.36 17.10
CA GLU A 59 -6.96 0.94 16.69
C GLU A 59 -7.83 0.84 15.42
N LEU A 60 -7.39 0.05 14.44
CA LEU A 60 -8.12 -0.23 13.21
C LEU A 60 -9.55 -0.75 13.50
N THR A 61 -9.64 -1.64 14.49
CA THR A 61 -10.91 -2.26 14.90
C THR A 61 -11.74 -1.33 15.79
N SER A 62 -11.14 -0.69 16.79
CA SER A 62 -11.88 0.08 17.79
C SER A 62 -12.34 1.45 17.29
N ARG A 63 -11.52 2.16 16.50
CA ARG A 63 -11.86 3.51 16.01
C ARG A 63 -12.68 3.47 14.71
N TRP A 64 -12.37 2.53 13.82
CA TRP A 64 -12.98 2.50 12.49
C TRP A 64 -13.77 1.23 12.18
N GLY A 65 -13.82 0.25 13.08
CA GLY A 65 -14.56 -1.00 12.86
C GLY A 65 -14.03 -1.80 11.67
N VAL A 66 -12.76 -1.61 11.29
CA VAL A 66 -12.15 -2.28 10.14
C VAL A 66 -11.40 -3.50 10.63
N LYS A 67 -11.76 -4.67 10.10
CA LYS A 67 -10.99 -5.91 10.29
C LYS A 67 -9.88 -5.97 9.24
N ALA A 68 -8.77 -6.64 9.57
CA ALA A 68 -7.71 -6.88 8.60
C ALA A 68 -8.27 -7.62 7.38
N PRO A 69 -8.18 -7.05 6.16
CA PRO A 69 -8.72 -7.69 4.97
C PRO A 69 -7.87 -8.90 4.58
N MET A 70 -8.52 -9.95 4.07
CA MET A 70 -7.82 -11.14 3.57
C MET A 70 -7.06 -10.88 2.26
N GLY A 71 -7.41 -9.80 1.53
CA GLY A 71 -6.72 -9.38 0.31
C GLY A 71 -6.55 -7.86 0.26
N TRP A 72 -7.63 -7.14 0.00
CA TRP A 72 -7.64 -5.67 -0.01
C TRP A 72 -9.00 -5.15 0.43
N SER A 73 -9.03 -3.93 0.96
CA SER A 73 -10.25 -3.17 1.23
C SER A 73 -9.99 -1.70 0.97
N TYR A 74 -11.06 -0.97 0.68
CA TYR A 74 -10.99 0.49 0.64
C TYR A 74 -10.93 1.05 2.06
N VAL A 75 -10.13 2.11 2.22
CA VAL A 75 -10.03 2.85 3.47
C VAL A 75 -11.28 3.72 3.65
N LYS A 76 -11.78 3.82 4.89
CA LYS A 76 -12.90 4.73 5.21
C LYS A 76 -12.45 6.19 5.12
N LYS A 77 -13.34 7.09 4.70
CA LYS A 77 -13.04 8.52 4.57
C LYS A 77 -12.45 9.13 5.85
N ASP A 78 -13.04 8.80 6.97
CA ASP A 78 -12.67 9.27 8.31
C ASP A 78 -11.30 8.73 8.76
N MET A 79 -10.95 7.49 8.37
CA MET A 79 -9.60 6.95 8.57
C MET A 79 -8.58 7.65 7.68
N TRP A 80 -8.94 7.94 6.43
CA TRP A 80 -8.10 8.69 5.50
C TRP A 80 -7.80 10.10 6.02
N LEU A 81 -8.82 10.85 6.44
CA LEU A 81 -8.61 12.21 6.95
C LEU A 81 -7.78 12.23 8.25
N ASP A 82 -8.00 11.27 9.17
CA ASP A 82 -7.23 11.17 10.42
C ASP A 82 -5.73 10.94 10.15
N ARG A 83 -5.41 9.97 9.27
CA ARG A 83 -4.03 9.45 9.12
C ARG A 83 -3.28 9.91 7.90
N TRP A 84 -4.00 10.38 6.90
CA TRP A 84 -3.45 10.79 5.61
C TRP A 84 -3.58 12.29 5.40
N GLY A 85 -4.74 12.85 5.74
CA GLY A 85 -5.05 14.26 5.57
C GLY A 85 -5.37 14.66 4.13
N LEU A 86 -5.68 15.94 3.95
CA LEU A 86 -5.73 16.60 2.64
C LEU A 86 -4.35 17.21 2.35
N ASP A 87 -4.11 17.62 1.10
CA ASP A 87 -2.75 17.93 0.61
C ASP A 87 -1.99 18.95 1.48
N ASP A 88 -2.66 19.98 2.00
CA ASP A 88 -2.02 21.01 2.84
C ASP A 88 -1.60 20.52 4.23
N GLU A 89 -2.23 19.47 4.76
CA GLU A 89 -1.93 18.90 6.10
C GLU A 89 -1.07 17.63 6.03
N ARG A 90 -0.72 17.20 4.82
CA ARG A 90 -0.17 15.86 4.56
C ARG A 90 1.27 15.71 5.03
N SER A 91 2.05 16.79 5.03
CA SER A 91 3.47 16.79 5.44
C SER A 91 3.67 16.31 6.88
N ASP A 92 2.71 16.58 7.76
CA ASP A 92 2.81 16.26 9.19
C ASP A 92 2.31 14.84 9.50
N LYS A 93 1.71 14.18 8.50
CA LYS A 93 1.06 12.87 8.65
C LYS A 93 1.81 11.75 7.95
N VAL A 94 2.52 12.05 6.86
CA VAL A 94 3.24 11.03 6.08
C VAL A 94 4.65 11.46 5.70
N GLU A 95 5.56 10.51 5.77
CA GLU A 95 6.93 10.64 5.26
C GLU A 95 7.01 10.00 3.87
N GLN A 96 7.47 10.75 2.88
CA GLN A 96 7.67 10.25 1.53
C GLN A 96 8.92 9.36 1.47
N ILE A 97 8.76 8.09 1.07
CA ILE A 97 9.86 7.12 0.99
C ILE A 97 10.31 6.90 -0.46
N LEU A 98 9.36 6.83 -1.38
CA LEU A 98 9.59 6.72 -2.83
C LEU A 98 8.66 7.67 -3.55
N GLY A 99 9.21 8.56 -4.38
CA GLY A 99 8.49 9.59 -5.14
C GLY A 99 9.12 9.85 -6.48
#